data_AF-H2CKZ7-F1
#
_entry.id   AF-H2CKZ7-F1
#
_cell.length_a   1.000
_cell.length_b   1.000
_cell.length_c   1.000
_cell.angle_alpha   90.00
_cell.angle_beta   90.00
_cell.angle_gamma   90.00
#
_symmetry.space_group_name_H-M   'P 1'
#
loop_
_entity.id
_entity.type
_entity.pdbx_description
1 polymer ?
#
loop_
_entity_poly.entity_id
_entity_poly.type
_entity_poly.pdbx_seq_one_letter_code
_entity_poly.pdbx_strand_id
1 'polypeptide(L)'
;MPQFLTLPEEVAAVFGDAAPKFVDFLVSTFSLQKEEVAHMSALTFENKLEKATGVIRLEIAELRTDTQTAIAELRTDTQTAIAELRTDTRTAIAELRTEMQASIGELRTEVQTSIAELRTETQSSIAEVRLEVAELRAEMKADFADVQKQISGLHKDITSQTKWILAGLATAVTMYPILVRLVDRLI
;
A
#
# COMPACT_ATOMS: atom_id res chain seq x y z
N MET A 1 45.12 -80.86 6.21
CA MET A 1 45.74 -82.09 6.75
C MET A 1 45.77 -81.96 8.27
N PRO A 2 45.30 -82.94 9.05
CA PRO A 2 45.44 -82.88 10.50
C PRO A 2 46.93 -82.96 10.83
N GLN A 3 47.46 -81.95 11.53
CA GLN A 3 48.75 -82.08 12.21
C GLN A 3 48.51 -83.05 13.37
N PHE A 4 48.89 -84.31 13.19
CA PHE A 4 48.96 -85.24 14.31
C PHE A 4 50.00 -84.68 15.28
N LEU A 5 49.60 -84.44 16.53
CA LEU A 5 50.53 -84.10 17.59
C LEU A 5 51.49 -85.29 17.72
N THR A 6 52.72 -85.17 17.20
CA THR A 6 53.76 -86.16 17.43
C THR A 6 54.55 -85.76 18.65
N LEU A 7 54.70 -86.68 19.61
CA LEU A 7 55.52 -86.43 20.79
C LEU A 7 56.99 -86.25 20.35
N PRO A 8 57.73 -85.33 20.99
CA PRO A 8 59.18 -85.30 20.85
C PRO A 8 59.79 -86.68 21.19
N GLU A 9 60.85 -87.07 20.48
CA GLU A 9 61.44 -88.42 20.56
C GLU A 9 61.88 -88.78 21.99
N GLU A 10 62.43 -87.80 22.72
CA GLU A 10 62.81 -87.90 24.12
C GLU A 10 61.61 -88.23 25.04
N VAL A 11 60.44 -87.65 24.76
CA VAL A 11 59.21 -87.88 25.52
C VAL A 11 58.60 -89.22 25.14
N ALA A 12 58.59 -89.58 23.85
CA ALA A 12 58.12 -90.87 23.38
C ALA A 12 58.93 -92.04 23.97
N ALA A 13 60.25 -91.89 24.11
CA ALA A 13 61.13 -92.89 24.72
C ALA A 13 60.84 -93.14 26.20
N VAL A 14 60.45 -92.10 26.96
CA VAL A 14 60.05 -92.22 28.38
C VAL A 14 58.74 -92.98 28.54
N PHE A 15 57.79 -92.81 27.63
CA PHE A 15 56.48 -93.47 27.67
C PHE A 15 56.44 -94.85 26.98
N GLY A 16 57.41 -95.18 26.13
CA GLY A 16 57.53 -96.47 25.43
C GLY A 16 56.23 -96.86 24.71
N ASP A 17 55.73 -98.07 24.94
CA ASP A 17 54.49 -98.59 24.34
C ASP A 17 53.22 -97.80 24.74
N ALA A 18 53.28 -96.95 25.77
CA ALA A 18 52.16 -96.11 26.19
C ALA A 18 52.08 -94.76 25.45
N ALA A 19 53.10 -94.40 24.66
CA ALA A 19 53.16 -93.13 23.94
C ALA A 19 51.92 -92.85 23.04
N PRO A 20 51.36 -93.82 22.28
CA PRO A 20 50.14 -93.58 21.49
C PRO A 20 48.91 -93.24 22.34
N LYS A 21 48.72 -93.91 23.48
CA LYS A 21 47.61 -93.62 24.41
C LYS A 21 47.74 -92.22 25.00
N PHE A 22 48.97 -91.75 25.23
CA PHE A 22 49.21 -90.38 25.68
C PHE A 22 48.91 -89.35 24.57
N VAL A 23 49.27 -89.62 23.31
CA VAL A 23 48.85 -88.77 22.18
C VAL A 23 47.33 -88.71 22.06
N ASP A 24 46.63 -89.85 22.15
CA ASP A 24 45.16 -89.88 22.11
C ASP A 24 44.54 -89.07 23.25
N PHE A 25 45.12 -89.15 24.45
CA PHE A 25 44.72 -88.31 25.59
C PHE A 25 44.95 -86.82 25.30
N LEU A 26 46.11 -86.43 24.76
CA LEU A 26 46.38 -85.04 24.39
C LEU A 26 45.41 -84.55 23.31
N VAL A 27 45.17 -85.34 22.27
CA VAL A 27 44.24 -84.97 21.19
C VAL A 27 42.81 -84.84 21.73
N SER A 28 42.37 -85.74 22.60
CA SER A 28 41.05 -85.68 23.25
C SER A 28 40.91 -84.45 24.15
N THR A 29 41.90 -84.19 24.99
CA THR A 29 41.90 -83.03 25.91
C THR A 29 41.97 -81.70 25.16
N PHE A 30 42.83 -81.56 24.15
CA PHE A 30 42.89 -80.36 23.31
C PHE A 30 41.61 -80.15 22.50
N SER A 31 40.99 -81.23 22.00
CA SER A 31 39.71 -81.12 21.27
C SER A 31 38.59 -80.65 22.17
N LEU A 32 38.50 -81.21 23.38
CA LEU A 32 37.53 -80.80 24.40
C LEU A 32 37.75 -79.34 24.83
N GLN A 33 39.01 -78.95 25.07
CA GLN A 33 39.34 -77.57 25.41
C GLN A 33 39.02 -76.59 24.27
N LYS A 34 39.28 -76.97 23.02
CA LYS A 34 38.93 -76.15 21.85
C LYS A 34 37.43 -75.98 21.72
N GLU A 35 36.65 -77.04 21.95
CA GLU A 35 35.19 -77.00 21.92
C GLU A 35 34.63 -76.12 23.05
N GLU A 36 35.18 -76.25 24.26
CA GLU A 36 34.83 -75.41 25.40
C GLU A 36 35.14 -73.93 25.15
N VAL A 37 36.33 -73.61 24.65
CA VAL A 37 36.71 -72.22 24.30
C VAL A 37 35.82 -71.68 23.18
N ALA A 38 35.51 -72.48 22.16
CA ALA A 38 34.60 -72.08 21.08
C ALA A 38 33.20 -71.79 21.64
N HIS A 39 32.66 -72.67 22.47
CA HIS A 39 31.35 -72.50 23.12
C HIS A 39 31.31 -71.25 24.01
N MET A 40 32.32 -71.06 24.87
CA MET A 40 32.42 -69.88 25.74
C MET A 40 32.55 -68.58 24.94
N SER A 41 33.27 -68.61 23.83
CA SER A 41 33.39 -67.45 22.93
C SER A 41 32.06 -67.12 22.24
N ALA A 42 31.34 -68.14 21.77
CA ALA A 42 30.03 -68.00 21.14
C ALA A 42 29.01 -67.43 22.14
N LEU A 43 28.94 -67.99 23.35
CA LEU A 43 28.07 -67.50 24.42
C LEU A 43 28.39 -66.04 24.79
N THR A 44 29.67 -65.69 24.90
CA THR A 44 30.10 -64.31 25.19
C THR A 44 29.70 -63.35 24.06
N PHE A 45 29.82 -63.79 22.81
CA PHE A 45 29.41 -63.01 21.65
C PHE A 45 27.89 -62.82 21.60
N GLU A 46 27.10 -63.88 21.78
CA GLU A 46 25.64 -63.82 21.81
C GLU A 46 25.14 -62.87 22.91
N ASN A 47 25.70 -62.96 24.12
CA ASN A 47 25.36 -62.05 25.22
C ASN A 47 25.67 -60.58 24.88
N LYS A 48 26.81 -60.31 24.23
CA LYS A 48 27.16 -58.95 23.80
C LYS A 48 26.22 -58.46 22.70
N LEU A 49 25.87 -59.32 21.75
CA LEU A 49 24.96 -59.01 20.66
C LEU A 49 23.55 -58.73 21.16
N GLU A 50 23.05 -59.52 22.10
CA GLU A 50 21.75 -59.31 22.75
C GLU A 50 21.72 -57.97 23.47
N LYS A 51 22.77 -57.66 24.25
CA LYS A 51 22.89 -56.36 24.94
C LYS A 51 22.93 -55.19 23.95
N ALA A 52 23.76 -55.27 22.91
CA ALA A 52 23.86 -54.22 21.89
C ALA A 52 22.52 -54.02 21.16
N THR A 53 21.83 -55.11 20.81
CA THR A 53 20.51 -55.08 20.19
C THR A 53 19.46 -54.47 21.13
N GLY A 54 19.53 -54.78 22.43
CA GLY A 54 18.66 -54.20 23.46
C GLY A 54 18.85 -52.69 23.58
N VAL A 55 20.09 -52.21 23.63
CA VAL A 55 20.41 -50.78 23.66
C VAL A 55 19.89 -50.07 22.41
N ILE A 56 20.17 -50.60 21.22
CA ILE A 56 19.70 -50.01 19.95
C ILE A 56 18.16 -49.93 19.91
N ARG A 57 17.46 -50.96 20.40
CA ARG A 57 15.98 -50.93 20.46
C ARG A 57 15.46 -49.84 21.40
N LEU A 58 16.13 -49.60 22.54
CA LEU A 58 15.79 -48.52 23.46
C LEU A 58 16.05 -47.16 22.82
N GLU A 59 17.23 -46.94 22.24
CA GLU A 59 17.57 -45.68 21.55
C GLU A 59 16.58 -45.37 20.40
N ILE A 60 16.17 -46.38 19.63
CA ILE A 60 15.15 -46.21 18.57
C ILE A 60 13.79 -45.83 19.18
N ALA A 61 13.40 -46.42 20.31
CA ALA A 61 12.14 -46.12 20.97
C ALA A 61 12.13 -44.69 21.57
N GLU A 62 13.25 -44.28 22.16
CA GLU A 62 13.48 -42.91 22.66
C GLU A 62 13.44 -41.91 21.50
N LEU A 63 14.23 -42.11 20.44
CA LEU A 63 14.24 -41.24 19.27
C LEU A 63 12.85 -41.11 18.62
N ARG A 64 12.09 -42.20 18.56
CA ARG A 64 10.70 -42.18 18.06
C ARG A 64 9.81 -41.31 18.93
N THR A 65 9.96 -41.40 20.25
CA THR A 65 9.19 -40.62 21.21
C THR A 65 9.54 -39.14 21.11
N ASP A 66 10.84 -38.81 21.08
CA ASP A 66 11.33 -37.44 20.93
C ASP A 66 10.85 -36.81 19.62
N THR A 67 10.93 -37.57 18.51
CA THR A 67 10.44 -37.11 17.20
C THR A 67 8.94 -36.86 17.24
N GLN A 68 8.16 -37.73 17.88
CA GLN A 68 6.71 -37.55 18.00
C GLN A 68 6.35 -36.32 18.84
N THR A 69 7.08 -36.08 19.93
CA THR A 69 6.94 -34.87 20.77
C THR A 69 7.27 -33.62 19.97
N ALA A 70 8.42 -33.57 19.29
CA ALA A 70 8.83 -32.43 18.48
C ALA A 70 7.82 -32.11 17.36
N ILE A 71 7.25 -33.13 16.72
CA ILE A 71 6.20 -32.94 15.70
C ILE A 71 4.93 -32.35 16.34
N ALA A 72 4.53 -32.79 17.53
CA ALA A 72 3.35 -32.29 18.23
C ALA A 72 3.53 -30.82 18.68
N GLU A 73 4.71 -30.48 19.18
CA GLU A 73 5.09 -29.11 19.54
C GLU A 73 5.05 -28.21 18.30
N LEU A 74 5.75 -28.58 17.22
CA LEU A 74 5.77 -27.81 15.98
C LEU A 74 4.37 -27.61 15.39
N ARG A 75 3.50 -28.62 15.47
CA ARG A 75 2.11 -28.51 15.04
C ARG A 75 1.34 -27.49 15.87
N THR A 76 1.55 -27.49 17.19
CA THR A 76 0.90 -26.56 18.12
C THR A 76 1.39 -25.13 17.86
N ASP A 77 2.70 -24.93 17.73
CA ASP A 77 3.30 -23.63 17.43
C ASP A 77 2.80 -23.07 16.10
N THR A 78 2.74 -23.91 15.07
CA THR A 78 2.22 -23.53 13.75
C THR A 78 0.75 -23.13 13.84
N GLN A 79 -0.07 -23.87 14.62
CA GLN A 79 -1.48 -23.54 14.79
C GLN A 79 -1.68 -22.22 15.54
N THR A 80 -0.86 -21.96 16.56
CA THR A 80 -0.85 -20.69 17.31
C THR A 80 -0.46 -19.54 16.39
N ALA A 81 0.63 -19.65 15.65
CA ALA A 81 1.09 -18.62 14.72
C ALA A 81 0.03 -18.29 13.64
N ILE A 82 -0.67 -19.31 13.11
CA ILE A 82 -1.77 -19.09 12.16
C ILE A 82 -2.94 -18.34 12.83
N ALA A 83 -3.27 -18.65 14.08
CA ALA A 83 -4.35 -17.99 14.81
C ALA A 83 -4.02 -16.52 15.13
N GLU A 84 -2.78 -16.23 15.51
CA GLU A 84 -2.26 -14.88 15.73
C GLU A 84 -2.31 -14.07 14.43
N LEU A 85 -1.73 -14.59 13.34
CA LEU A 85 -1.74 -13.92 12.04
C LEU A 85 -3.16 -13.62 11.54
N ARG A 86 -4.11 -14.53 11.78
CA ARG A 86 -5.52 -14.33 11.43
C ARG A 86 -6.16 -13.22 12.25
N THR A 87 -5.78 -13.10 13.53
CA THR A 87 -6.27 -12.04 14.42
C THR A 87 -5.70 -10.69 13.99
N ASP A 88 -4.39 -10.61 13.78
CA ASP A 88 -3.71 -9.39 13.32
C ASP A 88 -4.28 -8.89 11.99
N THR A 89 -4.47 -9.81 11.03
CA THR A 89 -5.07 -9.47 9.73
C THR A 89 -6.48 -8.90 9.88
N ARG A 90 -7.30 -9.46 10.78
CA ARG A 90 -8.65 -8.93 11.04
C ARG A 90 -8.62 -7.55 11.68
N THR A 91 -7.73 -7.34 12.64
CA THR A 91 -7.53 -6.05 13.29
C THR A 91 -7.11 -5.00 12.28
N ALA A 92 -6.09 -5.28 11.46
CA ALA A 92 -5.62 -4.37 10.42
C ALA A 92 -6.73 -4.01 9.40
N ILE A 93 -7.55 -4.98 8.99
CA ILE A 93 -8.70 -4.71 8.11
C ILE A 93 -9.73 -3.80 8.79
N ALA A 94 -9.99 -3.98 10.09
CA ALA A 94 -10.93 -3.16 10.83
C ALA A 94 -10.43 -1.72 11.03
N GLU A 95 -9.13 -1.56 11.30
CA GLU A 95 -8.46 -0.27 11.41
C GLU A 95 -8.52 0.49 10.08
N LEU A 96 -8.11 -0.16 8.98
CA LEU A 96 -8.17 0.43 7.63
C LEU A 96 -9.59 0.85 7.24
N ARG A 97 -10.60 0.06 7.61
CA ARG A 97 -12.01 0.41 7.36
C ARG A 97 -12.41 1.67 8.12
N THR A 98 -12.00 1.79 9.37
CA THR A 98 -12.27 2.96 10.22
C THR A 98 -11.59 4.21 9.66
N GLU A 99 -10.32 4.10 9.29
CA GLU A 99 -9.54 5.20 8.68
C GLU A 99 -10.15 5.68 7.36
N MET A 100 -10.56 4.74 6.50
CA MET A 100 -11.21 5.08 5.23
C MET A 100 -12.57 5.77 5.45
N GLN A 101 -13.36 5.32 6.43
CA GLN A 101 -14.63 5.95 6.76
C GLN A 101 -14.43 7.38 7.30
N ALA A 102 -13.41 7.59 8.14
CA ALA A 102 -13.05 8.91 8.64
C ALA A 102 -12.62 9.84 7.49
N SER A 103 -11.71 9.36 6.62
CA SER A 103 -11.22 10.11 5.46
C SER A 103 -12.34 10.52 4.50
N ILE A 104 -13.30 9.61 4.23
CA ILE A 104 -14.49 9.92 3.42
C ILE A 104 -15.37 10.96 4.11
N GLY A 105 -15.50 10.89 5.43
CA GLY A 105 -16.22 11.87 6.24
C GLY A 105 -15.60 13.27 6.12
N GLU A 106 -14.28 13.36 6.31
CA GLU A 106 -13.52 14.61 6.19
C GLU A 106 -13.65 15.22 4.80
N LEU A 107 -13.41 14.43 3.74
CA LEU A 107 -13.55 14.90 2.36
C LEU A 107 -14.96 15.40 2.05
N ARG A 108 -15.99 14.72 2.58
CA ARG A 108 -17.38 15.16 2.43
C ARG A 108 -17.61 16.52 3.09
N THR A 109 -17.07 16.74 4.28
CA THR A 109 -17.17 18.03 4.97
C THR A 109 -16.42 19.13 4.22
N GLU A 110 -15.22 18.86 3.72
CA GLU A 110 -14.43 19.80 2.93
C GLU A 110 -15.15 20.24 1.66
N VAL A 111 -15.74 19.28 0.93
CA VAL A 111 -16.53 19.56 -0.28
C VAL A 111 -17.77 20.39 0.05
N GLN A 112 -18.47 20.10 1.16
CA GLN A 112 -19.64 20.88 1.57
C GLN A 112 -19.27 22.32 1.93
N THR A 113 -18.16 22.52 2.65
CA THR A 113 -17.63 23.84 2.98
C THR A 113 -17.26 24.61 1.70
N SER A 114 -16.52 23.97 0.79
CA SER A 114 -16.12 24.58 -0.49
C SER A 114 -17.32 25.00 -1.33
N ILE A 115 -18.38 24.18 -1.39
CA ILE A 115 -19.62 24.52 -2.10
C ILE A 115 -20.32 25.72 -1.45
N ALA A 116 -20.34 25.78 -0.11
CA ALA A 116 -20.93 26.90 0.62
C ALA A 116 -20.17 28.21 0.35
N GLU A 117 -18.84 28.16 0.41
CA GLU A 117 -17.96 29.29 0.11
C GLU A 117 -18.17 29.80 -1.31
N LEU A 118 -18.10 28.92 -2.32
CA LEU A 118 -18.36 29.28 -3.73
C LEU A 118 -19.74 29.90 -3.94
N ARG A 119 -20.76 29.41 -3.22
CA ARG A 119 -22.11 29.98 -3.27
C ARG A 119 -22.13 31.40 -2.71
N THR A 120 -21.46 31.65 -1.59
CA THR A 120 -21.36 32.99 -1.01
C THR A 120 -20.60 33.96 -1.92
N GLU A 121 -19.48 33.52 -2.49
CA GLU A 121 -18.67 34.30 -3.44
C GLU A 121 -19.49 34.66 -4.69
N THR A 122 -20.21 33.69 -5.25
CA THR A 122 -21.08 33.91 -6.41
C THR A 122 -22.20 34.90 -6.10
N GLN A 123 -22.82 34.79 -4.92
CA GLN A 123 -23.86 35.74 -4.49
C GLN A 123 -23.32 37.16 -4.32
N SER A 124 -22.12 37.30 -3.75
CA SER A 124 -21.43 38.58 -3.62
C SER A 124 -21.14 39.19 -4.99
N SER A 125 -20.58 38.40 -5.90
CA SER A 125 -20.27 38.85 -7.28
C SER A 125 -21.53 39.29 -8.03
N ILE A 126 -22.65 38.56 -7.89
CA ILE A 126 -23.93 38.95 -8.48
C ILE A 126 -24.44 40.27 -7.89
N ALA A 127 -24.27 40.49 -6.58
CA ALA A 127 -24.69 41.73 -5.93
C ALA A 127 -23.86 42.93 -6.40
N GLU A 128 -22.55 42.76 -6.55
CA GLU A 128 -21.63 43.76 -7.08
C GLU A 128 -22.00 44.15 -8.52
N VAL A 129 -22.15 43.18 -9.42
CA VAL A 129 -22.58 43.44 -10.80
C VAL A 129 -23.95 44.15 -10.86
N ARG A 130 -24.89 43.81 -9.97
CA ARG A 130 -26.18 44.50 -9.90
C ARG A 130 -26.04 45.97 -9.49
N LEU A 131 -25.10 46.27 -8.59
CA LEU A 131 -24.80 47.62 -8.14
C LEU A 131 -24.15 48.42 -9.29
N GLU A 132 -23.14 47.86 -9.95
CA GLU A 132 -22.49 48.47 -11.12
C GLU A 132 -23.51 48.77 -12.24
N VAL A 133 -24.42 47.84 -12.52
CA VAL A 133 -25.49 48.06 -13.52
C VAL A 133 -26.47 49.14 -13.08
N ALA A 134 -26.75 49.27 -11.79
CA ALA A 134 -27.63 50.34 -11.26
C ALA A 134 -26.95 51.71 -11.36
N GLU A 135 -25.66 51.79 -11.06
CA GLU A 135 -24.86 53.01 -11.22
C GLU A 135 -24.78 53.43 -12.69
N LEU A 136 -24.45 52.51 -13.60
CA LEU A 136 -24.41 52.78 -15.04
C LEU A 136 -25.76 53.29 -15.56
N ARG A 137 -26.89 52.72 -15.11
CA ARG A 137 -28.22 53.23 -15.47
C ARG A 137 -28.49 54.62 -14.94
N ALA A 138 -28.02 54.95 -13.73
CA ALA A 138 -28.16 56.28 -13.16
C ALA A 138 -27.34 57.30 -13.95
N GLU A 139 -26.09 56.97 -14.29
CA GLU A 139 -25.22 57.79 -15.16
C GLU A 139 -25.87 58.02 -16.52
N MET A 140 -26.29 56.95 -17.22
CA MET A 140 -26.95 57.08 -18.53
C MET A 140 -28.21 57.95 -18.47
N LYS A 141 -28.99 57.89 -17.39
CA LYS A 141 -30.18 58.72 -17.20
C LYS A 141 -29.80 60.19 -16.98
N ALA A 142 -28.74 60.46 -16.23
CA ALA A 142 -28.21 61.81 -16.03
C ALA A 142 -27.70 62.39 -17.36
N ASP A 143 -26.91 61.63 -18.11
CA ASP A 143 -26.39 62.03 -19.42
C ASP A 143 -27.52 62.32 -20.41
N PHE A 144 -28.55 61.46 -20.45
CA PHE A 144 -29.72 61.70 -21.31
C PHE A 144 -30.48 62.98 -20.95
N ALA A 145 -30.63 63.26 -19.65
CA ALA A 145 -31.26 64.49 -19.18
C ALA A 145 -30.43 65.74 -19.57
N ASP A 146 -29.10 65.65 -19.50
CA ASP A 146 -28.22 66.73 -19.94
C ASP A 146 -28.33 66.96 -21.45
N VAL A 147 -28.30 65.89 -22.26
CA VAL A 147 -28.52 65.98 -23.71
C VAL A 147 -29.87 66.62 -24.05
N GLN A 148 -30.96 66.24 -23.37
CA GLN A 148 -32.28 66.87 -23.57
C GLN A 148 -32.26 68.37 -23.24
N LYS A 149 -31.55 68.77 -22.19
CA LYS A 149 -31.38 70.17 -21.80
C LYS A 149 -30.59 70.93 -22.86
N GLN A 150 -29.49 70.36 -23.36
CA GLN A 150 -28.68 70.95 -24.44
C GLN A 150 -29.52 71.14 -25.72
N ILE A 151 -30.28 70.14 -26.15
CA ILE A 151 -31.17 70.22 -27.33
C ILE A 151 -32.23 71.32 -27.14
N SER A 152 -32.84 71.39 -25.96
CA SER A 152 -33.83 72.43 -25.65
C SER A 152 -33.24 73.84 -25.70
N GLY A 153 -32.01 74.00 -25.20
CA GLY A 153 -31.23 75.24 -25.32
C GLY A 153 -30.99 75.61 -26.79
N LEU A 154 -30.44 74.68 -27.57
CA LEU A 154 -30.21 74.85 -29.01
C LEU A 154 -31.47 75.26 -29.77
N HIS A 155 -32.60 74.62 -29.48
CA HIS A 155 -33.88 74.94 -30.11
C HIS A 155 -34.35 76.37 -29.80
N LYS A 156 -34.17 76.82 -28.55
CA LYS A 156 -34.48 78.20 -28.14
C LYS A 156 -33.58 79.20 -28.86
N ASP A 157 -32.29 78.90 -28.98
CA ASP A 157 -31.32 79.75 -29.66
C ASP A 157 -31.63 79.86 -31.16
N ILE A 158 -31.92 78.75 -31.84
CA ILE A 158 -32.35 78.72 -33.24
C ILE A 158 -33.64 79.54 -33.44
N THR A 159 -34.61 79.40 -32.53
CA THR A 159 -35.88 80.15 -32.60
C THR A 159 -35.63 81.65 -32.45
N SER A 160 -34.77 82.04 -31.51
CA SER A 160 -34.37 83.44 -31.30
C SER A 160 -33.65 84.00 -32.54
N GLN A 161 -32.64 83.28 -33.04
CA GLN A 161 -31.93 83.64 -34.27
C GLN A 161 -32.88 83.78 -35.45
N THR A 162 -33.81 82.84 -35.64
CA THR A 162 -34.82 82.90 -36.71
C THR A 162 -35.70 84.15 -36.60
N LYS A 163 -36.15 84.50 -35.39
CA LYS A 163 -36.90 85.75 -35.16
C LYS A 163 -36.11 86.98 -35.56
N TRP A 164 -34.83 87.06 -35.17
CA TRP A 164 -33.97 88.20 -35.51
C TRP A 164 -33.64 88.27 -37.00
N ILE A 165 -33.43 87.13 -37.67
CA ILE A 165 -33.24 87.06 -39.12
C ILE A 165 -34.49 87.57 -39.84
N LEU A 166 -35.68 87.08 -39.48
CA LEU A 166 -36.94 87.51 -40.10
C LEU A 166 -37.22 89.00 -39.88
N ALA A 167 -36.96 89.51 -38.67
CA ALA A 167 -37.09 90.94 -38.38
C ALA A 167 -36.16 91.77 -39.26
N GLY A 168 -34.87 91.40 -39.34
CA GLY A 168 -33.89 92.08 -40.20
C GLY A 168 -34.26 92.02 -41.68
N LEU A 169 -34.75 90.87 -42.16
CA LEU A 169 -35.17 90.68 -43.55
C LEU A 169 -36.41 91.53 -43.88
N ALA A 170 -37.39 91.61 -42.98
CA ALA A 170 -38.55 92.50 -43.13
C ALA A 170 -38.14 93.98 -43.16
N THR A 171 -37.18 94.41 -42.32
CA THR A 171 -36.62 95.77 -42.37
C THR A 171 -35.92 96.04 -43.71
N ALA A 172 -35.13 95.09 -44.21
CA ALA A 172 -34.45 95.24 -45.51
C ALA A 172 -35.46 95.37 -46.67
N VAL A 173 -36.50 94.51 -46.70
CA VAL A 173 -37.55 94.55 -47.74
C VAL A 173 -38.33 95.87 -47.71
N THR A 174 -38.67 96.36 -46.52
CA THR A 174 -39.39 97.63 -46.37
C THR A 174 -38.54 98.86 -46.68
N MET A 175 -37.23 98.84 -46.40
CA MET A 175 -36.30 99.92 -46.74
C MET A 175 -35.82 99.91 -48.20
N TYR A 176 -35.84 98.77 -48.89
CA TYR A 176 -35.39 98.64 -50.28
C TYR A 176 -35.97 99.70 -51.23
N PRO A 177 -37.29 99.95 -51.30
CA PRO A 177 -37.83 100.98 -52.20
C PRO A 177 -37.40 102.41 -51.82
N ILE A 178 -37.10 102.68 -50.55
CA ILE A 178 -36.61 103.99 -50.09
C ILE A 178 -35.17 104.20 -50.58
N LEU A 179 -34.32 103.17 -50.42
CA LEU A 179 -32.92 103.19 -50.85
C LEU A 179 -32.81 103.36 -52.38
N VAL A 180 -33.61 102.62 -53.17
CA VAL A 180 -33.65 102.77 -54.63
C VAL A 180 -34.02 104.21 -55.03
N ARG A 181 -35.04 104.80 -54.41
CA ARG A 181 -35.42 106.21 -54.67
C ARG A 181 -34.34 107.23 -54.30
N LEU A 182 -33.48 106.92 -53.34
CA LEU A 182 -32.41 107.80 -52.87
C LEU A 182 -31.20 107.75 -53.82
N VAL A 183 -30.87 106.55 -54.32
CA VAL A 183 -29.83 106.35 -55.33
C VAL A 183 -30.23 106.98 -56.66
N ASP A 184 -31.48 106.81 -57.10
CA ASP A 184 -32.02 107.47 -58.31
C ASP A 184 -32.00 109.01 -58.23
N ARG A 185 -31.87 109.59 -57.03
CA ARG A 185 -31.72 111.04 -56.81
C ARG A 185 -30.27 111.53 -56.73
N LEU A 186 -29.31 110.62 -56.58
CA LEU A 186 -27.89 110.90 -56.36
C LEU A 186 -27.02 110.58 -57.58
N ILE A 187 -27.56 109.83 -58.55
CA ILE A 187 -27.01 109.60 -59.90
C ILE A 187 -27.72 110.54 -60.87
#